data_AF-A0A2E8YAG8-F1
#
_entry.id   AF-A0A2E8YAG8-F1
#
_cell.length_a   1.000
_cell.length_b   1.000
_cell.length_c   1.000
_cell.angle_alpha   90.00
_cell.angle_beta   90.00
_cell.angle_gamma   90.00
#
_symmetry.space_group_name_H-M   'P 1'
#
loop_
_entity.id
_entity.type
_entity.pdbx_description
1 polymer ?
#
loop_
_entity_poly.entity_id
_entity_poly.type
_entity_poly.pdbx_seq_one_letter_code
_entity_poly.pdbx_strand_id
1 'polypeptide(L)' 'MSGFESVARILKQEGVECRSCFPSNPLIEEVAKLCIRHFAFRHERRAIMAADDFSRISGRQRFRVVAM' A
#
# COMPACT_ATOMS: atom_id res chain seq x y z
N MET A 1 16.24 9.72 9.20
CA MET A 1 15.01 9.07 8.69
C MET A 1 14.46 9.92 7.57
N SER A 2 14.23 9.33 6.39
CA SER A 2 13.49 10.01 5.33
C SER A 2 12.00 10.01 5.68
N GLY A 3 11.22 10.95 5.16
CA GLY A 3 9.77 10.97 5.39
C GLY A 3 9.08 9.68 4.94
N PHE A 4 9.55 9.07 3.85
CA PHE A 4 9.01 7.81 3.32
C PHE A 4 9.23 6.61 4.25
N GLU A 5 10.40 6.55 4.91
CA GLU A 5 10.70 5.52 5.90
C GLU A 5 9.75 5.61 7.10
N SER A 6 9.51 6.84 7.58
CA SER A 6 8.55 7.09 8.67
C SER A 6 7.14 6.62 8.30
N VAL A 7 6.67 6.98 7.10
CA VAL A 7 5.36 6.54 6.60
C VAL A 7 5.29 5.03 6.51
N ALA A 8 6.33 4.37 5.97
CA ALA A 8 6.37 2.92 5.86
C ALA A 8 6.27 2.23 7.23
N ARG A 9 6.95 2.76 8.26
CA ARG A 9 6.87 2.23 9.64
C ARG A 9 5.47 2.42 10.24
N ILE A 10 4.85 3.58 10.05
CA ILE A 10 3.48 3.84 10.51
C ILE A 10 2.51 2.84 9.85
N LEU A 11 2.60 2.66 8.52
CA LEU A 11 1.75 1.70 7.81
C LEU A 11 1.88 0.27 8.36
N LYS A 12 3.08 -0.14 8.75
CA LYS A 12 3.29 -1.44 9.40
C LYS A 12 2.70 -1.51 10.80
N GLN A 13 2.78 -0.44 11.58
CA GLN A 13 2.17 -0.36 12.91
C GLN A 13 0.64 -0.41 12.83
N GLU A 14 0.05 0.22 11.81
CA GLU A 14 -1.39 0.17 11.52
C GLU A 14 -1.86 -1.19 10.96
N GLY A 15 -0.96 -2.17 10.80
CA GLY A 15 -1.32 -3.51 10.33
C GLY A 15 -1.59 -3.60 8.82
N VAL A 16 -1.05 -2.69 8.01
CA VAL A 16 -1.18 -2.76 6.54
C VAL A 16 -0.30 -3.88 5.99
N GLU A 17 -0.91 -5.02 5.66
CA GLU A 17 -0.22 -6.21 5.14
C GLU A 17 0.12 -6.12 3.64
N CYS A 18 -0.64 -5.32 2.90
CA CYS A 18 -0.55 -5.24 1.45
C CYS A 18 -0.94 -3.87 0.90
N ARG A 19 -0.39 -3.52 -0.27
CA ARG A 19 -0.62 -2.25 -0.96
C ARG A 19 -0.83 -2.45 -2.45
N SER A 20 -1.62 -1.58 -3.06
CA SER A 20 -1.66 -1.41 -4.52
C SER A 20 -0.71 -0.29 -4.94
N CYS A 21 0.02 -0.45 -6.03
CA CYS A 21 0.90 0.61 -6.54
C CYS A 21 0.77 0.82 -8.04
N PHE A 22 0.98 2.07 -8.44
CA PHE A 22 1.42 2.42 -9.78
C PHE A 22 2.96 2.53 -9.77
N PRO A 23 3.67 2.03 -10.80
CA PRO A 23 5.14 2.00 -10.77
C PRO A 23 5.76 3.41 -10.73
N SER A 24 6.96 3.51 -10.13
CA SER A 24 7.80 4.72 -10.00
C SER A 24 7.56 5.64 -8.78
N ASN A 25 7.25 5.09 -7.60
CA ASN A 25 7.16 5.86 -6.35
C ASN A 25 8.26 5.43 -5.34
N PRO A 26 9.06 6.36 -4.76
CA PRO A 26 10.10 6.05 -3.77
C PRO A 26 9.58 5.36 -2.49
N LEU A 27 8.30 5.53 -2.15
CA LEU A 27 7.65 4.80 -1.06
C LEU A 27 7.59 3.28 -1.34
N ILE A 28 7.71 2.81 -2.59
CA ILE A 28 7.70 1.38 -2.93
C ILE A 28 8.83 0.66 -2.20
N GLU A 29 10.04 1.22 -2.25
CA GLU A 29 11.25 0.62 -1.71
C GLU A 29 11.21 0.55 -0.18
N GLU A 30 10.81 1.64 0.48
CA GLU A 30 10.72 1.68 1.95
C GLU A 30 9.68 0.69 2.50
N VAL A 31 8.55 0.56 1.82
CA VAL A 31 7.48 -0.38 2.18
C VAL A 31 7.90 -1.83 1.88
N ALA A 32 8.72 -2.06 0.86
CA ALA A 32 9.29 -3.39 0.55
C ALA A 32 10.28 -3.87 1.62
N LYS A 33 11.11 -2.99 2.17
CA LYS A 33 12.02 -3.31 3.29
C LYS A 33 11.27 -3.82 4.52
N LEU A 34 10.00 -3.42 4.68
CA LEU A 34 9.16 -3.76 5.83
C LEU A 34 8.28 -5.01 5.62
N CYS A 35 8.46 -5.74 4.51
CA CYS A 35 7.70 -6.94 4.14
C CYS A 35 6.20 -6.71 3.88
N ILE A 36 5.79 -5.49 3.54
CA ILE A 36 4.43 -5.21 3.09
C ILE A 36 4.32 -5.64 1.61
N ARG A 37 3.31 -6.42 1.25
CA ARG A 37 3.18 -7.01 -0.10
C ARG A 37 2.70 -6.00 -1.15
N HIS A 38 3.30 -6.00 -2.34
CA HIS A 38 2.95 -5.07 -3.43
C HIS A 38 2.12 -5.76 -4.51
N PHE A 39 1.05 -5.07 -4.94
CA PHE A 39 0.30 -5.39 -6.14
C PHE A 39 0.49 -4.26 -7.15
N ALA A 40 1.27 -4.51 -8.19
CA ALA A 40 1.56 -3.52 -9.22
C ALA A 40 0.46 -3.49 -10.30
N PHE A 41 -0.04 -2.31 -10.61
CA PHE A 41 -1.06 -2.09 -11.64
C PHE A 41 -0.53 -1.21 -12.76
N ARG A 42 -0.99 -1.45 -13.99
CA ARG A 42 -0.69 -0.61 -15.16
C ARG A 42 -1.61 0.60 -15.32
N HIS A 43 -2.66 0.67 -14.52
CA HIS A 43 -3.61 1.78 -14.53
C HIS A 43 -3.92 2.17 -13.09
N GLU A 44 -3.66 3.44 -12.78
CA GLU A 44 -3.98 4.10 -11.52
C GLU A 44 -5.40 3.80 -11.03
N ARG A 45 -6.39 3.93 -11.91
CA ARG A 45 -7.79 3.67 -11.58
C ARG A 45 -8.03 2.24 -11.08
N ARG A 46 -7.35 1.24 -11.66
CA ARG A 46 -7.46 -0.16 -11.20
C ARG A 46 -6.77 -0.38 -9.86
N ALA A 47 -5.66 0.32 -9.60
CA ALA A 47 -4.99 0.25 -8.30
C ALA A 47 -5.89 0.75 -7.16
N ILE A 48 -6.59 1.86 -7.41
CA ILE A 48 -7.58 2.44 -6.48
C ILE A 48 -8.75 1.49 -6.25
N MET A 49 -9.38 1.03 -7.34
CA MET A 49 -10.52 0.11 -7.22
C MET A 49 -10.14 -1.16 -6.45
N ALA A 50 -8.98 -1.76 -6.73
CA ALA A 50 -8.54 -2.96 -6.01
C ALA A 50 -8.28 -2.74 -4.51
N ALA A 51 -7.87 -1.53 -4.10
CA ALA A 51 -7.67 -1.21 -2.69
C ALA A 51 -8.99 -0.94 -1.95
N ASP A 52 -9.93 -0.27 -2.62
CA ASP A 52 -11.29 -0.07 -2.11
C ASP A 52 -12.02 -1.41 -1.96
N ASP A 53 -12.00 -2.25 -3.01
CA ASP A 53 -12.61 -3.58 -3.01
C ASP A 53 -12.04 -4.46 -1.89
N PHE A 54 -10.72 -4.45 -1.69
CA PHE A 54 -10.09 -5.20 -0.60
C PHE A 54 -10.63 -4.78 0.77
N SER A 55 -10.78 -3.47 0.99
CA SER A 55 -11.26 -2.92 2.26
C SER A 55 -12.74 -3.23 2.50
N ARG A 56 -13.53 -3.35 1.43
CA ARG A 56 -14.95 -3.76 1.50
C ARG A 56 -15.08 -5.25 1.79
N ILE A 57 -14.33 -6.09 1.07
CA ILE A 57 -14.37 -7.55 1.21
C ILE A 57 -13.88 -7.98 2.59
N SER A 58 -12.92 -7.25 3.19
CA SER A 58 -12.46 -7.49 4.56
C SER A 58 -13.46 -7.08 5.65
N GLY A 59 -14.67 -6.62 5.28
CA GLY A 59 -15.65 -6.10 6.23
C GLY A 59 -15.17 -4.84 6.95
N ARG A 60 -14.29 -4.05 6.33
CA ARG A 60 -13.61 -2.87 6.91
C ARG A 60 -12.73 -3.19 8.12
N GLN A 61 -12.29 -4.43 8.27
CA GLN A 61 -11.34 -4.83 9.32
C GLN A 61 -9.88 -4.71 8.87
N ARG A 62 -9.63 -4.73 7.56
CA ARG A 62 -8.29 -4.59 6.97
C ARG A 62 -8.31 -3.57 5.86
N PHE A 63 -7.34 -2.68 5.87
CA PHE A 63 -7.22 -1.63 4.86
C PHE A 63 -6.05 -1.88 3.94
N ARG A 64 -6.26 -1.62 2.66
CA ARG A 64 -5.20 -1.61 1.65
C ARG A 64 -4.94 -0.17 1.22
N VAL A 65 -3.67 0.22 1.20
CA VAL A 65 -3.26 1.57 0.82
C VAL A 65 -2.80 1.60 -0.64
N VAL A 66 -3.08 2.71 -1.31
CA VAL A 66 -2.59 2.99 -2.66
C VAL A 66 -1.54 4.07 -2.60
N ALA A 67 -0.42 3.80 -3.25
CA ALA A 67 0.62 4.80 -3.49
C ALA A 67 0.77 4.97 -5.00
N MET A 68 0.46 6.18 -5.46
CA MET A 68 0.68 6.68 -6.82
C MET A 68 2.06 7.31 -6.92
#